data_AF-A0A2U1D9G1-F1
#
_entry.id   AF-A0A2U1D9G1-F1
#
_cell.length_a   1.000
_cell.length_b   1.000
_cell.length_c   1.000
_cell.angle_alpha   90.00
_cell.angle_beta   90.00
_cell.angle_gamma   90.00
#
_symmetry.space_group_name_H-M   'P 1'
#
loop_
_entity.id
_entity.type
_entity.pdbx_description
1 polymer ?
#
loop_
_entity_poly.entity_id
_entity_poly.type
_entity_poly.pdbx_seq_one_letter_code
_entity_poly.pdbx_strand_id
1 'polypeptide(L)'
;MDWKYWALGLLGILILLYFCRHFFRTWRQITFFDLAVFPSWIALYMTMGLAFGVSYLPFILGIWLFLGLVFSWWLLGKDWPVHVFFHKYWQWSALVAILAELVVVIVAIYLKK
;
A
#
# COMPACT_ATOMS: atom_id res chain seq x y z
N MET A 1 -18.13 1.94 -13.34
CA MET A 1 -17.20 2.96 -12.79
C MET A 1 -15.87 2.80 -13.50
N ASP A 2 -15.28 3.88 -13.99
CA ASP A 2 -13.93 3.88 -14.58
C ASP A 2 -12.88 3.58 -13.48
N TRP A 3 -11.86 2.78 -13.79
CA TRP A 3 -10.78 2.43 -12.86
C TRP A 3 -10.04 3.69 -12.37
N LYS A 4 -10.02 4.75 -13.19
CA LYS A 4 -9.42 6.05 -12.86
C LYS A 4 -9.98 6.68 -11.59
N TYR A 5 -11.25 6.42 -11.26
CA TYR A 5 -11.86 6.96 -10.04
C TYR A 5 -11.22 6.38 -8.78
N TRP A 6 -10.75 5.14 -8.82
CA TRP A 6 -10.06 4.52 -7.68
C TRP A 6 -8.63 5.04 -7.53
N ALA A 7 -7.91 5.20 -8.64
CA ALA A 7 -6.58 5.81 -8.64
C ALA A 7 -6.61 7.28 -8.16
N LEU A 8 -7.55 8.09 -8.68
CA LEU A 8 -7.76 9.47 -8.23
C LEU A 8 -8.32 9.54 -6.82
N GLY A 9 -9.21 8.62 -6.46
CA GLY A 9 -9.76 8.50 -5.11
C GLY A 9 -8.69 8.18 -4.08
N LEU A 10 -7.73 7.31 -4.41
CA LEU A 10 -6.57 7.04 -3.56
C LEU A 10 -5.77 8.31 -3.30
N LEU A 11 -5.47 9.11 -4.33
CA LEU A 11 -4.78 10.40 -4.16
C LEU A 11 -5.56 11.32 -3.21
N GLY A 12 -6.87 11.44 -3.39
CA GLY A 12 -7.72 12.22 -2.49
C GLY A 12 -7.67 11.71 -1.04
N ILE A 13 -7.72 10.40 -0.83
CA ILE A 13 -7.62 9.78 0.51
C ILE A 13 -6.24 10.02 1.12
N LEU A 14 -5.15 9.86 0.36
CA LEU A 14 -3.80 10.13 0.83
C LEU A 14 -3.62 11.60 1.23
N ILE A 15 -4.16 12.54 0.44
CA ILE A 15 -4.17 13.96 0.79
C ILE A 15 -4.97 14.19 2.08
N LEU A 16 -6.16 13.59 2.20
CA LEU A 16 -6.97 13.71 3.41
C LEU A 16 -6.24 13.14 4.64
N LEU A 17 -5.61 11.97 4.53
CA LEU A 17 -4.82 11.36 5.60
C LEU A 17 -3.64 12.24 6.00
N TYR A 18 -2.99 12.89 5.04
CA TYR A 18 -1.92 13.85 5.29
C TYR A 18 -2.44 15.06 6.10
N PHE A 19 -3.56 15.64 5.69
CA PHE A 19 -4.20 16.74 6.43
C PHE A 19 -4.66 16.30 7.82
N CYS A 20 -5.35 15.16 7.93
CA CYS A 20 -5.77 14.62 9.21
C CYS A 20 -4.59 14.42 10.15
N ARG A 21 -3.46 13.92 9.63
CA ARG A 21 -2.25 13.73 10.42
C ARG A 21 -1.63 15.04 10.88
N HIS A 22 -1.68 16.08 10.04
CA HIS A 22 -1.12 17.39 10.34
C HIS A 22 -1.95 18.15 11.38
N PHE A 23 -3.29 18.09 11.25
CA PHE A 23 -4.21 18.87 12.07
C PHE A 23 -4.67 18.15 13.35
N PHE A 24 -4.78 16.82 13.36
CA PHE A 24 -5.19 16.05 14.54
C PHE A 24 -3.98 15.45 15.27
N ARG A 25 -3.54 16.13 16.35
CA ARG A 25 -2.40 15.74 17.21
C ARG A 25 -2.56 14.39 17.91
N THR A 26 -3.78 13.85 18.00
CA THR A 26 -4.09 12.59 18.69
C THR A 26 -3.36 11.39 18.08
N TRP A 27 -2.93 11.48 16.82
CA TRP A 27 -2.30 10.36 16.09
C TRP A 27 -0.77 10.42 16.09
N ARG A 28 -0.17 11.00 17.13
CA ARG A 28 1.28 11.31 17.14
C ARG A 28 2.19 10.08 16.97
N GLN A 29 1.74 8.91 17.41
CA GLN A 29 2.47 7.63 17.32
C GLN A 29 2.23 6.87 16.01
N ILE A 30 1.15 7.17 15.29
CA ILE A 30 0.80 6.51 14.03
C ILE A 30 1.41 7.35 12.90
N THR A 31 2.21 6.75 12.03
CA THR A 31 2.77 7.46 10.87
C THR A 31 1.75 7.54 9.75
N PHE A 32 1.99 8.46 8.81
CA PHE A 32 1.17 8.56 7.59
C PHE A 32 1.09 7.21 6.84
N PHE A 33 2.22 6.51 6.73
CA PHE A 33 2.28 5.22 6.03
C PHE A 33 1.46 4.14 6.73
N ASP A 34 1.37 4.16 8.07
CA ASP A 34 0.55 3.18 8.79
C ASP A 34 -0.94 3.30 8.44
N LEU A 35 -1.41 4.52 8.18
CA LEU A 35 -2.79 4.80 7.79
C LEU A 35 -3.03 4.53 6.30
N ALA A 36 -2.00 4.72 5.48
CA ALA A 36 -2.08 4.57 4.03
C ALA A 36 -2.14 3.11 3.57
N VAL A 37 -1.76 2.12 4.41
CA VAL A 37 -1.72 0.70 4.02
C VAL A 37 -3.05 0.23 3.46
N PHE A 38 -4.12 0.27 4.26
CA PHE A 38 -5.42 -0.27 3.85
C PHE A 38 -6.01 0.43 2.63
N PRO A 39 -6.09 1.78 2.58
CA PRO A 39 -6.60 2.48 1.40
C PRO A 39 -5.83 2.13 0.13
N SER A 40 -4.49 2.01 0.22
CA SER A 40 -3.65 1.73 -0.94
C SER A 40 -3.89 0.32 -1.48
N TRP A 41 -4.02 -0.69 -0.63
CA TRP A 41 -4.33 -2.05 -1.06
C TRP A 41 -5.74 -2.18 -1.63
N ILE A 42 -6.73 -1.49 -1.04
CA ILE A 42 -8.11 -1.47 -1.54
C ILE A 42 -8.17 -0.80 -2.91
N ALA A 43 -7.54 0.36 -3.07
CA ALA A 43 -7.45 1.04 -4.36
C ALA A 43 -6.80 0.15 -5.40
N LEU A 44 -5.64 -0.46 -5.08
CA LEU A 44 -4.96 -1.42 -5.97
C LEU A 44 -5.87 -2.54 -6.44
N TYR A 45 -6.58 -3.17 -5.51
CA TYR A 45 -7.51 -4.25 -5.81
C TYR A 45 -8.60 -3.81 -6.80
N MET A 46 -9.22 -2.67 -6.52
CA MET A 46 -10.32 -2.14 -7.33
C MET A 46 -9.83 -1.66 -8.70
N THR A 47 -8.69 -0.98 -8.77
CA THR A 47 -8.08 -0.51 -10.00
C THR A 47 -7.70 -1.68 -10.90
N MET A 48 -7.05 -2.73 -10.37
CA MET A 48 -6.74 -3.95 -11.13
C MET A 48 -8.01 -4.64 -11.64
N GLY A 49 -9.00 -4.85 -10.76
CA GLY A 49 -10.25 -5.52 -11.10
C GLY A 49 -11.02 -4.82 -12.21
N LEU A 50 -11.08 -3.48 -12.18
CA LEU A 50 -11.79 -2.68 -13.17
C LEU A 50 -11.00 -2.45 -14.46
N ALA A 51 -9.67 -2.27 -14.39
CA ALA A 51 -8.84 -2.02 -15.57
C ALA A 51 -8.54 -3.32 -16.36
N PHE A 52 -8.33 -4.44 -15.68
CA PHE A 52 -7.88 -5.68 -16.31
C PHE A 52 -8.89 -6.83 -16.24
N GLY A 53 -9.98 -6.70 -15.49
CA GLY A 53 -10.96 -7.77 -15.28
C GLY A 53 -10.46 -8.91 -14.38
N VAL A 54 -9.25 -8.78 -13.84
CA VAL A 54 -8.58 -9.77 -13.00
C VAL A 54 -7.83 -9.04 -11.89
N SER A 55 -7.83 -9.60 -10.69
CA SER A 55 -7.05 -9.08 -9.57
C SER A 55 -5.92 -10.02 -9.21
N TYR A 56 -4.68 -9.56 -9.42
CA TYR A 56 -3.47 -10.26 -8.99
C TYR A 56 -3.10 -9.95 -7.53
N LEU A 57 -3.99 -9.28 -6.79
CA LEU A 57 -3.77 -8.93 -5.38
C LEU A 57 -3.33 -10.13 -4.53
N PRO A 58 -3.97 -11.33 -4.59
CA PRO A 58 -3.55 -12.46 -3.77
C PRO A 58 -2.13 -12.91 -4.09
N PHE A 59 -1.73 -12.85 -5.36
CA PHE A 59 -0.38 -13.22 -5.79
C PHE A 59 0.66 -12.20 -5.30
N ILE A 60 0.37 -10.90 -5.42
CA ILE A 60 1.22 -9.83 -4.90
C ILE A 60 1.37 -9.94 -3.38
N LEU A 61 0.28 -10.17 -2.66
CA LEU A 61 0.31 -10.39 -1.22
C LEU A 61 1.11 -11.65 -0.86
N GLY A 62 1.00 -12.73 -1.63
CA GLY A 62 1.79 -13.94 -1.45
C GLY A 62 3.30 -13.68 -1.57
N ILE A 63 3.72 -12.99 -2.62
CA ILE A 63 5.13 -12.57 -2.80
C ILE A 63 5.57 -11.66 -1.66
N TRP A 64 4.73 -10.69 -1.29
CA TRP A 64 5.06 -9.74 -0.24
C TRP A 64 5.23 -10.41 1.12
N LEU A 65 4.33 -11.32 1.49
CA LEU A 65 4.44 -12.15 2.70
C LEU A 65 5.70 -13.00 2.69
N PHE A 66 6.05 -13.59 1.55
CA PHE A 66 7.29 -14.34 1.41
C PHE A 66 8.52 -13.46 1.64
N LEU A 67 8.56 -12.25 1.06
CA LEU A 67 9.61 -11.26 1.34
C LEU A 67 9.62 -10.86 2.82
N GLY A 68 8.45 -10.75 3.45
CA GLY A 68 8.32 -10.53 4.89
C GLY A 68 8.98 -11.63 5.73
N LEU A 69 8.84 -12.90 5.35
CA LEU A 69 9.53 -14.02 6.00
C LEU A 69 11.04 -13.94 5.83
N VAL A 70 11.52 -13.58 4.65
CA VAL A 70 12.97 -13.40 4.39
C VAL A 70 13.51 -12.22 5.21
N PHE A 71 12.79 -11.10 5.25
CA PHE A 71 13.17 -9.94 6.03
C PHE A 71 13.09 -10.19 7.53
N SER A 72 12.13 -10.98 8.01
CA SER A 72 12.03 -11.33 9.43
C SER A 72 13.26 -12.13 9.85
N TRP A 73 13.66 -13.13 9.06
CA TRP A 73 14.88 -13.90 9.31
C TRP A 73 16.12 -13.00 9.37
N TRP A 74 16.27 -12.08 8.41
CA TRP A 74 17.46 -11.23 8.32
C TRP A 74 17.50 -10.10 9.37
N LEU A 75 16.37 -9.44 9.64
CA LEU A 75 16.32 -8.28 10.54
C LEU A 75 16.22 -8.70 12.00
N LEU A 76 15.43 -9.72 12.33
CA LEU A 76 15.38 -10.24 13.71
C LEU A 76 16.71 -10.90 14.10
N GLY A 77 17.44 -11.47 13.14
CA GLY A 77 18.81 -11.94 13.35
C GLY A 77 19.83 -10.85 13.66
N LYS A 78 19.46 -9.56 13.53
CA LYS A 78 20.29 -8.38 13.88
C LYS A 78 19.80 -7.67 15.14
N ASP A 79 19.17 -8.41 16.07
CA ASP A 79 18.62 -7.92 17.33
C ASP A 79 17.56 -6.82 17.20
N TRP A 80 16.88 -6.73 16.06
CA TRP A 80 15.72 -5.84 15.95
C TRP A 80 14.57 -6.33 16.83
N PRO A 81 13.97 -5.45 17.64
CA PRO A 81 12.78 -5.81 18.40
C PRO A 81 11.63 -6.17 17.46
N VAL A 82 10.90 -7.24 17.78
CA VAL A 82 9.77 -7.76 16.98
C VAL A 82 8.74 -6.67 16.65
N HIS A 83 8.43 -5.79 17.60
CA HIS A 83 7.48 -4.69 17.39
C HIS A 83 7.97 -3.66 16.35
N VAL A 84 9.28 -3.38 16.31
CA VAL A 84 9.88 -2.47 15.32
C VAL A 84 9.80 -3.09 13.93
N PHE A 85 10.09 -4.39 13.82
CA PHE A 85 9.96 -5.12 12.57
C PHE A 85 8.53 -5.04 12.02
N PHE A 86 7.52 -5.41 12.81
CA PHE A 86 6.13 -5.37 12.35
C PHE A 86 5.68 -3.97 11.96
N HIS A 87 6.05 -2.96 12.74
CA HIS A 87 5.72 -1.57 12.41
C HIS A 87 6.37 -1.12 11.10
N LYS A 88 7.66 -1.44 10.87
CA LYS A 88 8.35 -1.09 9.62
C LYS A 88 7.84 -1.87 8.43
N TYR A 89 7.59 -3.17 8.60
CA TYR A 89 7.02 -4.02 7.57
C TYR A 89 5.61 -3.55 7.17
N TRP A 90 4.80 -3.12 8.14
CA TRP A 90 3.51 -2.47 7.89
C TRP A 90 3.66 -1.19 7.06
N GLN A 91 4.58 -0.29 7.43
CA GLN A 91 4.86 0.93 6.66
C GLN A 91 5.34 0.63 5.23
N TRP A 92 6.22 -0.35 5.06
CA TRP A 92 6.67 -0.79 3.75
C TRP A 92 5.53 -1.39 2.92
N SER A 93 4.54 -2.01 3.56
CA SER A 93 3.37 -2.55 2.87
C SER A 93 2.55 -1.45 2.20
N ALA A 94 2.44 -0.25 2.81
CA ALA A 94 1.82 0.90 2.15
C ALA A 94 2.60 1.34 0.91
N LEU A 95 3.93 1.45 1.03
CA LEU A 95 4.79 1.84 -0.09
C LEU A 95 4.68 0.86 -1.24
N VAL A 96 4.69 -0.44 -0.97
CA VAL A 96 4.53 -1.49 -1.99
C VAL A 96 3.19 -1.38 -2.68
N ALA A 97 2.10 -1.19 -1.95
CA ALA A 97 0.78 -1.02 -2.54
C ALA A 97 0.70 0.22 -3.45
N ILE A 98 1.26 1.36 -3.00
CA ILE A 98 1.30 2.60 -3.79
C ILE A 98 2.15 2.43 -5.05
N LEU A 99 3.31 1.78 -4.95
CA LEU A 99 4.19 1.51 -6.10
C LEU A 99 3.51 0.56 -7.09
N ALA A 100 2.87 -0.50 -6.60
CA ALA A 100 2.12 -1.43 -7.44
C ALA A 100 0.95 -0.73 -8.13
N GLU A 101 0.25 0.16 -7.44
CA GLU A 101 -0.85 0.97 -8.01
C GLU A 101 -0.32 1.87 -9.13
N LEU A 102 0.82 2.52 -8.91
CA LEU A 102 1.45 3.36 -9.91
C LEU A 102 1.84 2.55 -11.16
N VAL A 103 2.37 1.35 -11.00
CA VAL A 103 2.65 0.43 -12.12
C VAL A 103 1.37 0.04 -12.85
N VAL A 104 0.32 -0.32 -12.12
CA VAL A 104 -1.00 -0.67 -12.68
C VAL A 104 -1.58 0.46 -13.50
N VAL A 105 -1.55 1.68 -12.97
CA VAL A 105 -2.04 2.88 -13.67
C VAL A 105 -1.24 3.13 -14.95
N ILE A 106 0.10 3.06 -14.90
CA ILE A 106 0.95 3.24 -16.08
C ILE A 106 0.62 2.20 -17.15
N VAL A 107 0.50 0.93 -16.75
CA VAL A 107 0.18 -0.17 -17.67
C VAL A 107 -1.22 0.00 -18.26
N ALA A 108 -2.22 0.38 -17.46
CA ALA A 108 -3.57 0.64 -17.93
C ALA A 108 -3.61 1.78 -18.97
N ILE A 109 -2.92 2.89 -18.70
CA ILE A 109 -2.81 4.02 -19.62
C ILE A 109 -2.12 3.60 -20.92
N TYR A 110 -1.00 2.87 -20.82
CA TYR A 110 -0.23 2.42 -21.99
C TYR A 110 -1.06 1.49 -22.89
N LEU A 111 -1.85 0.61 -22.28
CA LEU A 111 -2.76 -0.30 -22.99
C LEU A 111 -4.07 0.36 -23.45
N LYS A 112 -4.23 1.68 -23.24
CA LYS A 112 -5.44 2.47 -23.55
C LYS A 112 -6.71 1.87 -22.95
N LYS A 113 -6.60 1.33 -21.74
CA LYS A 113 -7.74 0.85 -20.97
C LYS A 113 -8.30 1.92 -20.05
#